data_AF-A0A8K0P1G1-F1
#
_entry.id   AF-A0A8K0P1G1-F1
#
_cell.length_a   1.000
_cell.length_b   1.000
_cell.length_c   1.000
_cell.angle_alpha   90.00
_cell.angle_beta   90.00
_cell.angle_gamma   90.00
#
_symmetry.space_group_name_H-M   'P 1'
#
loop_
_entity.id
_entity.type
_entity.pdbx_description
1 polymer ?
#
loop_
_entity_poly.entity_id
_entity_poly.type
_entity_poly.pdbx_seq_one_letter_code
_entity_poly.pdbx_strand_id
1 'polypeptide(L)'
;MNLVTQDNERLTFDRSILPPPDANLLQDKDLDFLLLPILVYTTAFALVYVLCIVIWVLVLFWGNAFHKVMTRIISHFFRRGYINWGEWALSSILNFPKIASVLLIAIAMGTCGAIALLCGFAVYLGQSGSNFHICAKEHICKFYEDILEEMLKYPLKIFHRMQNWALYKKAEPEEEGEDLFSRLYFHSTLFVMWLLLTVLHFPCALVWVNNVMNNSSLRPDPSFPSAVIVCGCAAILWQKKVPNMKVKHFQVLMYGLYMLSCLVLVYASWSTYRTGVFIHMSFILVTVFQSILVEHSSPEDNLGLDEAIGDEEKEEKQVEEETESLEKDKNDSPGNINETSYLDKEKVE
;
A
#
# COMPACT_ATOMS: atom_id res chain seq x y z
N MET A 1 12.25 11.74 -70.40
CA MET A 1 11.53 10.46 -70.24
C MET A 1 12.17 9.77 -69.04
N ASN A 2 11.80 10.21 -67.84
CA ASN A 2 12.39 9.75 -66.57
C ASN A 2 11.38 8.85 -65.89
N LEU A 3 11.65 7.54 -65.96
CA LEU A 3 11.03 6.51 -65.15
C LEU A 3 11.55 6.69 -63.71
N VAL A 4 10.86 7.54 -62.94
CA VAL A 4 11.06 7.63 -61.49
C VAL A 4 10.26 6.51 -60.85
N THR A 5 10.97 5.41 -60.62
CA THR A 5 10.80 4.40 -59.57
C THR A 5 9.61 4.61 -58.64
N GLN A 6 8.49 3.98 -58.99
CA GLN A 6 7.29 3.83 -58.19
C GLN A 6 7.24 2.38 -57.68
N ASP A 7 8.21 1.98 -56.85
CA ASP A 7 8.27 0.62 -56.29
C ASP A 7 9.03 0.63 -54.95
N ASN A 8 8.35 0.98 -53.85
CA ASN A 8 8.61 0.40 -52.52
C ASN A 8 7.63 0.88 -51.41
N GLU A 9 6.36 1.11 -51.71
CA GLU A 9 5.30 1.17 -50.68
C GLU A 9 4.81 -0.23 -50.26
N ARG A 10 5.73 -1.22 -50.26
CA ARG A 10 5.45 -2.55 -49.70
C ARG A 10 5.46 -2.43 -48.19
N LEU A 11 4.26 -2.36 -47.60
CA LEU A 11 3.94 -2.81 -46.25
C LEU A 11 5.11 -2.64 -45.26
N THR A 12 5.54 -1.41 -45.05
CA THR A 12 6.22 -1.05 -43.81
C THR A 12 5.16 -1.16 -42.73
N PHE A 13 4.95 -2.39 -42.24
CA PHE A 13 4.18 -2.66 -41.04
C PHE A 13 4.70 -1.68 -40.00
N ASP A 14 3.81 -0.76 -39.63
CA ASP A 14 4.18 0.56 -39.19
C ASP A 14 5.07 0.47 -37.95
N ARG A 15 6.39 0.56 -38.16
CA ARG A 15 7.38 0.60 -37.08
C ARG A 15 7.16 1.86 -36.20
N SER A 16 6.21 2.73 -36.54
CA SER A 16 5.78 3.87 -35.73
C SER A 16 5.08 3.50 -34.43
N ILE A 17 4.49 2.29 -34.32
CA ILE A 17 3.74 1.93 -33.09
C ILE A 17 4.68 1.79 -31.89
N LEU A 18 5.94 1.47 -32.13
CA LEU A 18 6.88 1.13 -31.09
C LEU A 18 8.15 1.96 -31.22
N PRO A 19 8.47 2.84 -30.25
CA PRO A 19 9.71 3.59 -30.29
C PRO A 19 10.89 2.62 -30.40
N PRO A 20 11.93 2.99 -31.18
CA PRO A 20 13.11 2.15 -31.33
C PRO A 20 13.72 1.87 -29.95
N PRO A 21 14.29 0.67 -29.74
CA PRO A 21 14.93 0.34 -28.48
C PRO A 21 16.08 1.31 -28.19
N ASP A 22 16.31 1.60 -26.91
CA ASP A 22 17.34 2.55 -26.46
C ASP A 22 18.75 2.14 -26.95
N ALA A 23 18.97 0.84 -27.20
CA ALA A 23 20.19 0.32 -27.80
C ALA A 23 20.51 0.96 -29.16
N ASN A 24 19.50 1.14 -30.02
CA ASN A 24 19.72 1.75 -31.33
C ASN A 24 20.09 3.23 -31.19
N LEU A 25 19.50 3.93 -30.22
CA LEU A 25 19.79 5.34 -29.96
C LEU A 25 21.23 5.55 -29.43
N LEU A 26 21.76 4.58 -28.68
CA LEU A 26 23.13 4.58 -28.19
C LEU A 26 24.12 4.26 -29.31
N GLN A 27 23.76 3.29 -30.17
CA GLN A 27 24.54 2.92 -31.34
C GLN A 27 24.66 4.07 -32.34
N ASP A 28 23.56 4.77 -32.60
CA ASP A 28 23.55 5.94 -33.50
C ASP A 28 24.44 7.10 -33.01
N LYS A 29 24.83 7.09 -31.73
CA LYS A 29 25.69 8.12 -31.12
C LYS A 29 27.12 7.62 -30.86
N ASP A 30 27.52 6.47 -31.40
CA ASP A 30 28.82 5.83 -31.18
C ASP A 30 29.14 5.63 -29.68
N LEU A 31 28.10 5.43 -28.85
CA LEU A 31 28.21 5.19 -27.40
C LEU A 31 28.16 3.71 -27.03
N ASP A 32 28.40 2.82 -28.00
CA ASP A 32 28.38 1.35 -27.88
C ASP A 32 29.58 0.76 -27.12
N PHE A 33 29.90 1.34 -25.96
CA PHE A 33 30.89 0.78 -25.06
C PHE A 33 30.19 -0.25 -24.16
N LEU A 34 30.64 -1.51 -24.20
CA LEU A 34 30.20 -2.56 -23.27
C LEU A 34 30.27 -2.12 -21.78
N LEU A 35 31.21 -1.22 -21.47
CA LEU A 35 31.42 -0.68 -20.13
C LEU A 35 30.30 0.27 -19.66
N LEU A 36 29.69 1.02 -20.58
CA LEU A 36 28.69 2.05 -20.24
C LEU A 36 27.40 1.43 -19.65
N PRO A 37 26.77 0.40 -20.24
CA PRO A 37 25.64 -0.28 -19.62
C PRO A 37 25.98 -0.85 -18.25
N ILE A 38 27.13 -1.51 -18.09
CA ILE A 38 27.55 -2.09 -16.81
C ILE A 38 27.66 -1.00 -15.73
N LEU A 39 28.26 0.14 -16.05
CA LEU A 39 28.39 1.27 -15.14
C LEU A 39 27.02 1.89 -14.79
N VAL A 40 26.14 2.04 -15.78
CA VAL A 40 24.79 2.57 -15.56
C VAL A 40 23.97 1.61 -14.69
N TYR A 41 24.01 0.29 -14.95
CA TYR A 41 23.30 -0.71 -14.15
C TYR A 41 23.80 -0.77 -12.72
N THR A 42 25.12 -0.80 -12.51
CA THR A 42 25.70 -0.82 -11.16
C THR A 42 25.37 0.45 -10.37
N THR A 43 25.42 1.61 -11.03
CA THR A 43 25.02 2.90 -10.42
C THR A 43 23.54 2.92 -10.10
N ALA A 44 22.68 2.48 -11.02
CA ALA A 44 21.25 2.40 -10.80
C ALA A 44 20.90 1.44 -9.64
N PHE A 45 21.54 0.28 -9.59
CA PHE A 45 21.38 -0.68 -8.49
C PHE A 45 21.78 -0.09 -7.14
N ALA A 46 22.94 0.58 -7.06
CA ALA A 46 23.38 1.25 -5.85
C ALA A 46 22.41 2.37 -5.43
N LEU A 47 21.91 3.17 -6.37
CA LEU A 47 20.92 4.22 -6.09
C LEU A 47 19.60 3.65 -5.59
N VAL A 48 19.09 2.58 -6.21
CA VAL A 48 17.87 1.89 -5.75
C VAL A 48 18.06 1.37 -4.33
N TYR A 49 19.22 0.77 -4.03
CA TYR A 49 19.52 0.27 -2.70
C TYR A 49 19.53 1.39 -1.64
N VAL A 50 20.19 2.52 -1.94
CA VAL A 50 20.20 3.70 -1.08
C VAL A 50 18.78 4.26 -0.90
N LEU A 51 18.00 4.36 -1.97
CA LEU A 51 16.61 4.82 -1.91
C LEU A 51 15.75 3.89 -1.06
N CYS A 52 15.93 2.57 -1.16
CA CYS A 52 15.23 1.62 -0.29
C CYS A 52 15.57 1.86 1.18
N ILE A 53 16.85 2.04 1.52
CA ILE A 53 17.27 2.35 2.90
C ILE A 53 16.63 3.67 3.36
N VAL A 54 16.67 4.72 2.54
CA VAL A 54 16.06 6.01 2.86
C VAL A 54 14.56 5.86 3.08
N ILE A 55 13.85 5.15 2.20
CA ILE A 55 12.41 4.90 2.36
C ILE A 55 12.13 4.15 3.66
N TRP A 56 12.93 3.13 4.00
CA TRP A 56 12.79 2.39 5.25
C TRP A 56 12.99 3.31 6.47
N VAL A 57 14.05 4.11 6.47
CA VAL A 57 14.31 5.10 7.53
C VAL A 57 13.16 6.11 7.62
N LEU A 58 12.67 6.62 6.50
CA LEU A 58 11.51 7.51 6.47
C LEU A 58 10.26 6.80 7.02
N VAL A 59 9.96 5.57 6.63
CA VAL A 59 8.82 4.83 7.19
C VAL A 59 8.92 4.72 8.71
N LEU A 60 10.12 4.44 9.23
CA LEU A 60 10.38 4.33 10.68
C LEU A 60 10.25 5.67 11.42
N PHE A 61 10.84 6.75 10.89
CA PHE A 61 10.87 8.06 11.58
C PHE A 61 9.65 8.94 11.29
N TRP A 62 9.07 8.82 10.09
CA TRP A 62 8.00 9.69 9.61
C TRP A 62 6.60 9.15 9.84
N GLY A 63 6.39 7.94 10.40
CA GLY A 63 5.03 7.48 10.72
C GLY A 63 4.18 8.51 11.48
N ASN A 64 4.78 9.16 12.50
CA ASN A 64 4.09 10.19 13.30
C ASN A 64 4.20 11.60 12.69
N ALA A 65 5.34 11.94 12.07
CA ALA A 65 5.57 13.26 11.50
C ALA A 65 4.81 13.46 10.18
N PHE A 66 4.73 12.44 9.33
CA PHE A 66 3.98 12.45 8.08
C PHE A 66 2.49 12.58 8.33
N HIS A 67 1.93 11.89 9.33
CA HIS A 67 0.53 12.09 9.71
C HIS A 67 0.27 13.56 10.12
N LYS A 68 1.14 14.14 10.97
CA LYS A 68 1.04 15.56 11.39
C LYS A 68 1.26 16.54 10.23
N VAL A 69 2.16 16.25 9.30
CA VAL A 69 2.44 17.09 8.13
C VAL A 69 1.31 17.00 7.11
N MET A 70 0.83 15.79 6.81
CA MET A 70 -0.25 15.55 5.88
C MET A 70 -1.55 16.19 6.38
N THR A 71 -1.90 16.02 7.65
CA THR A 71 -3.05 16.73 8.26
C THR A 71 -2.87 18.25 8.26
N ARG A 72 -1.65 18.78 8.44
CA ARG A 72 -1.38 20.22 8.27
C ARG A 72 -1.50 20.70 6.83
N ILE A 73 -1.00 19.95 5.86
CA ILE A 73 -1.06 20.31 4.44
C ILE A 73 -2.51 20.28 3.97
N ILE A 74 -3.24 19.21 4.29
CA ILE A 74 -4.69 19.08 4.04
C ILE A 74 -5.41 20.25 4.70
N SER A 75 -5.27 20.46 6.01
CA SER A 75 -5.95 21.57 6.67
C SER A 75 -5.57 22.93 6.09
N HIS A 76 -4.33 23.16 5.66
CA HIS A 76 -3.91 24.41 5.01
C HIS A 76 -4.50 24.56 3.59
N PHE A 77 -4.56 23.49 2.80
CA PHE A 77 -5.15 23.51 1.46
C PHE A 77 -6.65 23.79 1.52
N PHE A 78 -7.34 23.21 2.51
CA PHE A 78 -8.77 23.43 2.75
C PHE A 78 -9.09 24.74 3.50
N ARG A 79 -8.13 25.32 4.24
CA ARG A 79 -8.30 26.61 4.94
C ARG A 79 -8.56 27.79 4.00
N ARG A 80 -8.25 27.67 2.70
CA ARG A 80 -8.24 28.80 1.77
C ARG A 80 -9.55 29.00 0.97
N GLY A 81 -10.64 28.28 1.26
CA GLY A 81 -11.92 28.65 0.64
C GLY A 81 -13.20 27.89 1.02
N TYR A 82 -13.16 26.62 1.44
CA TYR A 82 -14.39 25.84 1.70
C TYR A 82 -14.17 24.80 2.81
N ILE A 83 -14.14 25.29 4.06
CA ILE A 83 -13.76 24.50 5.24
C ILE A 83 -14.74 23.35 5.54
N ASN A 84 -16.02 23.46 5.17
CA ASN A 84 -17.01 22.42 5.50
C ASN A 84 -17.18 21.35 4.42
N TRP A 85 -16.81 21.63 3.18
CA TRP A 85 -16.98 20.67 2.07
C TRP A 85 -15.78 19.74 1.93
N GLY A 86 -14.58 20.21 2.26
CA GLY A 86 -13.35 19.43 2.11
C GLY A 86 -13.31 18.17 2.98
N GLU A 87 -13.65 18.31 4.26
CA GLU A 87 -13.63 17.19 5.21
C GLU A 87 -14.75 16.18 4.90
N TRP A 88 -15.94 16.66 4.55
CA TRP A 88 -17.05 15.81 4.14
C TRP A 88 -16.76 15.06 2.83
N ALA A 89 -16.20 15.76 1.84
CA ALA A 89 -15.82 15.14 0.57
C ALA A 89 -14.67 14.14 0.75
N LEU A 90 -13.65 14.47 1.55
CA LEU A 90 -12.55 13.54 1.84
C LEU A 90 -13.03 12.33 2.63
N SER A 91 -13.85 12.52 3.67
CA SER A 91 -14.43 11.42 4.43
C SER A 91 -15.25 10.51 3.51
N SER A 92 -16.08 11.09 2.64
CA SER A 92 -16.87 10.34 1.66
C SER A 92 -16.00 9.58 0.65
N ILE A 93 -14.96 10.21 0.11
CA ILE A 93 -14.04 9.58 -0.85
C ILE A 93 -13.27 8.43 -0.21
N LEU A 94 -12.85 8.60 1.04
CA LEU A 94 -12.10 7.57 1.78
C LEU A 94 -13.00 6.39 2.21
N ASN A 95 -14.28 6.66 2.50
CA ASN A 95 -15.25 5.62 2.87
C ASN A 95 -15.71 4.80 1.66
N PHE A 96 -15.64 5.37 0.45
CA PHE A 96 -16.14 4.71 -0.76
C PHE A 96 -15.05 4.62 -1.84
N PRO A 97 -14.18 3.59 -1.80
CA PRO A 97 -13.09 3.42 -2.77
C PRO A 97 -13.55 3.36 -4.24
N LYS A 98 -14.80 2.94 -4.48
CA LYS A 98 -15.44 3.00 -5.81
C LYS A 98 -15.52 4.43 -6.34
N ILE A 99 -15.97 5.38 -5.50
CA ILE A 99 -16.11 6.80 -5.88
C ILE A 99 -14.74 7.40 -6.15
N ALA A 100 -13.76 7.10 -5.28
CA ALA A 100 -12.37 7.53 -5.48
C ALA A 100 -11.83 7.09 -6.85
N SER A 101 -12.08 5.84 -7.24
CA SER A 101 -11.61 5.28 -8.51
C SER A 101 -12.25 5.94 -9.73
N VAL A 102 -13.56 6.18 -9.69
CA VAL A 102 -14.28 6.91 -10.76
C VAL A 102 -13.74 8.34 -10.89
N LEU A 103 -13.50 9.01 -9.76
CA LEU A 103 -12.92 10.35 -9.74
C LEU A 103 -11.51 10.36 -10.34
N LEU A 104 -10.67 9.39 -10.01
CA LEU A 104 -9.30 9.28 -10.57
C LEU A 104 -9.33 9.02 -12.08
N ILE A 105 -10.27 8.20 -12.57
CA ILE A 105 -10.46 8.00 -14.01
C ILE A 105 -10.94 9.31 -14.67
N ALA A 106 -11.84 10.06 -14.04
CA ALA A 106 -12.27 11.37 -14.54
C ALA A 106 -11.10 12.38 -14.59
N ILE A 107 -10.22 12.38 -13.58
CA ILE A 107 -8.99 13.17 -13.58
C ILE A 107 -8.07 12.75 -14.72
N ALA A 108 -7.90 11.44 -14.95
CA ALA A 108 -7.07 10.93 -16.05
C ALA A 108 -7.60 11.39 -17.41
N MET A 109 -8.93 11.39 -17.61
CA MET A 109 -9.57 11.87 -18.84
C MET A 109 -9.47 13.39 -19.01
N GLY A 110 -9.57 14.16 -17.92
CA GLY A 110 -9.53 15.62 -17.95
C GLY A 110 -8.12 16.22 -18.00
N THR A 111 -7.09 15.47 -17.58
CA THR A 111 -5.72 16.00 -17.41
C THR A 111 -4.65 15.11 -18.04
N CYS A 112 -3.94 14.35 -17.22
CA CYS A 112 -2.84 13.45 -17.56
C CYS A 112 -2.97 12.21 -16.66
N GLY A 113 -2.79 11.02 -17.23
CA GLY A 113 -2.80 9.77 -16.50
C GLY A 113 -1.77 9.74 -15.37
N ALA A 114 -0.60 10.34 -15.56
CA ALA A 114 0.43 10.43 -14.53
C ALA A 114 -0.02 11.28 -13.33
N ILE A 115 -0.80 12.35 -13.57
CA ILE A 115 -1.40 13.15 -12.48
C ILE A 115 -2.45 12.32 -11.74
N ALA A 116 -3.28 11.58 -12.46
CA ALA A 116 -4.24 10.67 -11.83
C ALA A 116 -3.54 9.59 -10.99
N LEU A 117 -2.44 9.00 -11.47
CA LEU A 117 -1.64 8.05 -10.71
C LEU A 117 -1.02 8.68 -9.45
N LEU A 118 -0.54 9.93 -9.54
CA LEU A 118 0.00 10.69 -8.39
C LEU A 118 -1.10 11.01 -7.37
N CYS A 119 -2.27 11.44 -7.82
CA CYS A 119 -3.44 11.65 -6.97
C CYS A 119 -3.90 10.35 -6.31
N GLY A 120 -3.96 9.25 -7.08
CA GLY A 120 -4.31 7.94 -6.57
C GLY A 120 -3.30 7.43 -5.54
N PHE A 121 -2.01 7.70 -5.73
CA PHE A 121 -0.98 7.42 -4.74
C PHE A 121 -1.19 8.22 -3.45
N ALA A 122 -1.55 9.50 -3.54
CA ALA A 122 -1.85 10.33 -2.37
C ALA A 122 -3.12 9.84 -1.63
N VAL A 123 -4.16 9.42 -2.37
CA VAL A 123 -5.36 8.81 -1.78
C VAL A 123 -5.02 7.48 -1.11
N TYR A 124 -4.21 6.64 -1.77
CA TYR A 124 -3.72 5.37 -1.23
C TYR A 124 -2.95 5.62 0.07
N LEU A 125 -2.09 6.64 0.11
CA LEU A 125 -1.36 7.04 1.33
C LEU A 125 -2.29 7.53 2.44
N GLY A 126 -3.37 8.25 2.13
CA GLY A 126 -4.35 8.68 3.12
C GLY A 126 -5.12 7.49 3.71
N GLN A 127 -5.64 6.63 2.85
CA GLN A 127 -6.42 5.46 3.24
C GLN A 127 -5.56 4.42 3.95
N SER A 128 -4.41 4.08 3.37
CA SER A 128 -3.46 3.16 3.99
C SER A 128 -2.85 3.80 5.20
N GLY A 129 -2.48 5.08 5.19
CA GLY A 129 -1.89 5.75 6.36
C GLY A 129 -2.77 5.69 7.60
N SER A 130 -4.10 5.82 7.47
CA SER A 130 -5.01 5.68 8.62
C SER A 130 -5.01 4.25 9.18
N ASN A 131 -5.20 3.23 8.32
CA ASN A 131 -5.23 1.82 8.75
C ASN A 131 -3.84 1.29 9.16
N PHE A 132 -2.81 1.66 8.40
CA PHE A 132 -1.40 1.33 8.60
C PHE A 132 -0.86 2.04 9.83
N HIS A 133 -1.24 3.28 10.16
CA HIS A 133 -0.78 3.90 11.39
C HIS A 133 -1.29 3.15 12.62
N ILE A 134 -2.56 2.72 12.63
CA ILE A 134 -3.13 1.91 13.72
C ILE A 134 -2.40 0.56 13.79
N CYS A 135 -2.28 -0.15 12.67
CA CYS A 135 -1.61 -1.46 12.64
C CYS A 135 -0.10 -1.37 12.89
N ALA A 136 0.58 -0.37 12.36
CA ALA A 136 2.03 -0.21 12.49
C ALA A 136 2.42 0.24 13.89
N LYS A 137 1.70 1.21 14.45
CA LYS A 137 2.01 1.71 15.80
C LYS A 137 1.75 0.64 16.85
N GLU A 138 0.67 -0.13 16.71
CA GLU A 138 0.32 -1.12 17.71
C GLU A 138 1.02 -2.45 17.46
N HIS A 139 0.99 -2.99 16.24
CA HIS A 139 1.53 -4.33 15.97
C HIS A 139 2.93 -4.31 15.38
N ILE A 140 3.31 -3.38 14.50
CA ILE A 140 4.69 -3.39 13.96
C ILE A 140 5.68 -2.91 15.02
N CYS A 141 5.34 -1.91 15.84
CA CYS A 141 6.21 -1.50 16.93
C CYS A 141 6.29 -2.58 18.01
N LYS A 142 5.16 -3.18 18.43
CA LYS A 142 5.20 -4.34 19.33
C LYS A 142 5.95 -5.50 18.70
N PHE A 143 5.74 -5.82 17.43
CA PHE A 143 6.46 -6.90 16.75
C PHE A 143 7.96 -6.61 16.55
N TYR A 144 8.36 -5.37 16.27
CA TYR A 144 9.78 -5.01 16.21
C TYR A 144 10.39 -5.01 17.60
N GLU A 145 9.64 -4.58 18.61
CA GLU A 145 10.03 -4.67 20.01
C GLU A 145 10.14 -6.14 20.44
N ASP A 146 9.19 -7.00 20.07
CA ASP A 146 9.17 -8.43 20.32
C ASP A 146 10.26 -9.16 19.54
N ILE A 147 10.56 -8.76 18.30
CA ILE A 147 11.70 -9.27 17.52
C ILE A 147 13.00 -8.77 18.12
N LEU A 148 13.11 -7.49 18.49
CA LEU A 148 14.33 -6.96 19.12
C LEU A 148 14.56 -7.64 20.45
N GLU A 149 13.52 -7.76 21.26
CA GLU A 149 13.52 -8.48 22.51
C GLU A 149 13.80 -9.95 22.27
N GLU A 150 13.24 -10.60 21.25
CA GLU A 150 13.47 -12.02 21.00
C GLU A 150 14.84 -12.25 20.37
N MET A 151 15.41 -11.32 19.59
CA MET A 151 16.78 -11.36 19.06
C MET A 151 17.82 -11.02 20.14
N LEU A 152 17.50 -10.13 21.08
CA LEU A 152 18.34 -9.81 22.26
C LEU A 152 18.23 -10.89 23.33
N LYS A 153 17.03 -11.45 23.52
CA LYS A 153 16.78 -12.58 24.40
C LYS A 153 17.28 -13.86 23.75
N TYR A 154 17.29 -14.07 22.43
CA TYR A 154 17.72 -15.32 21.81
C TYR A 154 19.10 -15.80 22.27
N PRO A 155 20.16 -14.96 22.35
CA PRO A 155 21.43 -15.40 22.90
C PRO A 155 21.33 -15.76 24.40
N LEU A 156 20.53 -15.04 25.19
CA LEU A 156 20.26 -15.33 26.61
C LEU A 156 19.35 -16.56 26.82
N LYS A 157 18.44 -16.80 25.88
CA LYS A 157 17.37 -17.79 25.88
C LYS A 157 17.83 -19.07 25.21
N ILE A 158 18.85 -19.08 24.34
CA ILE A 158 19.60 -20.30 23.95
C ILE A 158 20.35 -20.86 25.15
N PHE A 159 20.94 -19.97 25.95
CA PHE A 159 21.59 -20.33 27.21
C PHE A 159 20.60 -20.94 28.22
N HIS A 160 19.34 -20.47 28.22
CA HIS A 160 18.29 -20.94 29.14
C HIS A 160 17.34 -22.03 28.55
N ARG A 161 17.16 -22.11 27.22
CA ARG A 161 16.34 -23.12 26.50
C ARG A 161 17.04 -24.47 26.45
N MET A 162 18.37 -24.50 26.55
CA MET A 162 19.09 -25.75 26.82
C MET A 162 18.61 -26.42 28.13
N GLN A 163 18.01 -25.65 29.05
CA GLN A 163 17.53 -26.13 30.34
C GLN A 163 16.01 -26.44 30.39
N ASN A 164 15.15 -25.72 29.65
CA ASN A 164 13.69 -25.80 29.80
C ASN A 164 12.91 -26.34 28.58
N TRP A 165 13.57 -27.08 27.68
CA TRP A 165 13.00 -27.53 26.40
C TRP A 165 11.71 -28.40 26.51
N ALA A 166 11.43 -28.98 27.68
CA ALA A 166 10.26 -29.83 27.91
C ALA A 166 8.91 -29.07 28.01
N LEU A 167 8.90 -27.77 28.35
CA LEU A 167 7.66 -27.00 28.58
C LEU A 167 7.15 -26.25 27.33
N TYR A 168 7.99 -26.08 26.32
CA TYR A 168 7.67 -25.29 25.12
C TYR A 168 6.78 -26.05 24.11
N LYS A 169 6.59 -27.36 24.28
CA LYS A 169 5.87 -28.21 23.32
C LYS A 169 4.33 -28.06 23.38
N LYS A 170 3.79 -27.22 24.26
CA LYS A 170 2.33 -27.15 24.52
C LYS A 170 1.67 -25.79 24.27
N ALA A 171 2.40 -24.79 23.75
CA ALA A 171 1.77 -23.55 23.31
C ALA A 171 1.21 -23.78 21.89
N GLU A 172 -0.11 -23.73 21.76
CA GLU A 172 -0.77 -23.74 20.45
C GLU A 172 -0.42 -22.47 19.66
N PRO A 173 -0.36 -22.54 18.32
CA PRO A 173 -0.03 -21.40 17.49
C PRO A 173 -1.16 -20.36 17.49
N GLU A 174 -0.83 -19.10 17.79
CA GLU A 174 -1.72 -17.95 17.63
C GLU A 174 -2.10 -17.77 16.14
N GLU A 175 -3.31 -18.17 15.76
CA GLU A 175 -3.80 -18.08 14.37
C GLU A 175 -4.13 -16.62 13.96
N GLU A 176 -4.40 -15.74 14.92
CA GLU A 176 -4.87 -14.36 14.68
C GLU A 176 -3.80 -13.41 14.09
N GLY A 177 -2.52 -13.67 14.40
CA GLY A 177 -1.41 -12.85 13.89
C GLY A 177 -1.16 -13.03 12.38
N GLU A 178 -1.39 -14.22 11.84
CA GLU A 178 -1.06 -14.56 10.44
C GLU A 178 -1.91 -13.78 9.41
N ASP A 179 -3.19 -13.55 9.73
CA ASP A 179 -4.12 -12.84 8.86
C ASP A 179 -3.80 -11.34 8.75
N LEU A 180 -3.34 -10.73 9.85
CA LEU A 180 -2.93 -9.33 9.87
C LEU A 180 -1.69 -9.09 9.01
N PHE A 181 -0.67 -9.95 9.14
CA PHE A 181 0.54 -9.85 8.32
C PHE A 181 0.23 -10.04 6.83
N SER A 182 -0.62 -11.01 6.50
CA SER A 182 -1.06 -11.26 5.13
C SER A 182 -1.74 -10.01 4.53
N ARG A 183 -2.61 -9.35 5.30
CA ARG A 183 -3.23 -8.07 4.93
C ARG A 183 -2.21 -6.97 4.71
N LEU A 184 -1.25 -6.84 5.61
CA LEU A 184 -0.19 -5.84 5.55
C LEU A 184 0.68 -6.03 4.31
N TYR A 185 1.17 -7.24 4.07
CA TYR A 185 2.02 -7.56 2.92
C TYR A 185 1.29 -7.34 1.60
N PHE A 186 0.02 -7.70 1.52
CA PHE A 186 -0.80 -7.49 0.34
C PHE A 186 -0.93 -6.00 -0.01
N HIS A 187 -1.38 -5.18 0.95
CA HIS A 187 -1.54 -3.75 0.73
C HIS A 187 -0.20 -3.03 0.54
N SER A 188 0.84 -3.43 1.28
CA SER A 188 2.19 -2.89 1.11
C SER A 188 2.73 -3.17 -0.30
N THR A 189 2.52 -4.39 -0.82
CA THR A 189 2.96 -4.75 -2.18
C THR A 189 2.21 -3.95 -3.23
N LEU A 190 0.87 -3.86 -3.13
CA LEU A 190 0.07 -3.03 -4.05
C LEU A 190 0.48 -1.56 -4.01
N PHE A 191 0.77 -1.04 -2.82
CA PHE A 191 1.27 0.32 -2.62
C PHE A 191 2.61 0.56 -3.33
N VAL A 192 3.58 -0.34 -3.15
CA VAL A 192 4.89 -0.26 -3.80
C VAL A 192 4.75 -0.35 -5.32
N MET A 193 3.90 -1.25 -5.83
CA MET A 193 3.64 -1.38 -7.26
C MET A 193 3.00 -0.10 -7.84
N TRP A 194 2.06 0.52 -7.12
CA TRP A 194 1.49 1.80 -7.51
C TRP A 194 2.54 2.90 -7.54
N LEU A 195 3.36 3.01 -6.48
CA LEU A 195 4.45 3.98 -6.40
C LEU A 195 5.41 3.85 -7.58
N LEU A 196 5.85 2.62 -7.88
CA LEU A 196 6.73 2.35 -9.01
C LEU A 196 6.11 2.80 -10.34
N LEU A 197 4.81 2.57 -10.54
CA LEU A 197 4.10 3.01 -11.72
C LEU A 197 4.00 4.55 -11.80
N THR A 198 3.75 5.22 -10.68
CA THR A 198 3.75 6.68 -10.59
C THR A 198 5.13 7.26 -10.92
N VAL A 199 6.21 6.69 -10.38
CA VAL A 199 7.59 7.12 -10.65
C VAL A 199 7.92 6.92 -12.13
N LEU A 200 7.54 5.78 -12.71
CA LEU A 200 7.79 5.48 -14.12
C LEU A 200 7.09 6.48 -15.05
N HIS A 201 5.88 6.90 -14.70
CA HIS A 201 5.11 7.88 -15.48
C HIS A 201 5.31 9.34 -15.04
N PHE A 202 6.12 9.61 -14.02
CA PHE A 202 6.38 10.96 -13.53
C PHE A 202 6.93 11.92 -14.61
N PRO A 203 7.84 11.51 -15.51
CA PRO A 203 8.28 12.37 -16.60
C PRO A 203 7.14 12.82 -17.53
N CYS A 204 6.10 11.99 -17.70
CA CYS A 204 4.93 12.34 -18.51
C CYS A 204 4.16 13.52 -17.88
N ALA A 205 4.03 13.54 -16.55
CA ALA A 205 3.42 14.65 -15.82
C ALA A 205 4.22 15.95 -16.02
N LEU A 206 5.56 15.89 -15.94
CA LEU A 206 6.42 17.07 -16.15
C LEU A 206 6.28 17.64 -17.56
N VAL A 207 6.29 16.78 -18.58
CA VAL A 207 6.11 17.19 -19.97
C VAL A 207 4.72 17.76 -20.20
N TRP A 208 3.68 17.16 -19.60
CA TRP A 208 2.32 17.68 -19.66
C TRP A 208 2.23 19.08 -19.07
N VAL A 209 2.76 19.31 -17.85
CA VAL A 209 2.74 20.63 -17.19
C VAL A 209 3.43 21.68 -18.07
N ASN A 210 4.59 21.35 -18.62
CA ASN A 210 5.32 22.27 -19.50
C ASN A 210 4.57 22.54 -20.81
N ASN A 211 3.91 21.54 -21.38
CA ASN A 211 3.14 21.72 -22.62
C ASN A 211 1.87 22.54 -22.39
N VAL A 212 1.14 22.32 -21.28
CA VAL A 212 -0.05 23.13 -20.94
C VAL A 212 0.28 24.61 -20.82
N MET A 213 1.47 24.93 -20.30
CA MET A 213 1.91 26.33 -20.18
C MET A 213 2.23 26.99 -21.53
N ASN A 214 2.68 26.21 -22.52
CA ASN A 214 3.24 26.74 -23.76
C ASN A 214 2.32 26.58 -24.98
N ASN A 215 1.47 25.55 -25.02
CA ASN A 215 0.62 25.21 -26.16
C ASN A 215 -0.75 24.68 -25.70
N SER A 216 -1.83 25.13 -26.36
CA SER A 216 -3.19 24.67 -26.07
C SER A 216 -3.55 23.32 -26.69
N SER A 217 -2.74 22.80 -27.62
CA SER A 217 -2.94 21.49 -28.24
C SER A 217 -2.06 20.43 -27.56
N LEU A 218 -2.69 19.50 -26.85
CA LEU A 218 -2.03 18.43 -26.12
C LEU A 218 -1.98 17.15 -26.97
N ARG A 219 -0.81 16.50 -26.99
CA ARG A 219 -0.65 15.15 -27.56
C ARG A 219 -1.28 14.11 -26.65
N PRO A 220 -1.75 12.96 -27.19
CA PRO A 220 -2.27 11.88 -26.37
C PRO A 220 -1.21 11.40 -25.38
N ASP A 221 -1.61 11.30 -24.11
CA ASP A 221 -0.72 10.94 -23.02
C ASP A 221 -0.49 9.43 -22.98
N PRO A 222 0.76 8.96 -23.03
CA PRO A 222 1.05 7.54 -22.97
C PRO A 222 0.76 6.88 -21.61
N SER A 223 0.66 7.65 -20.53
CA SER A 223 0.34 7.14 -19.19
C SER A 223 -1.16 6.93 -18.97
N PHE A 224 -2.00 7.43 -19.89
CA PHE A 224 -3.46 7.31 -19.83
C PHE A 224 -3.97 5.86 -19.67
N PRO A 225 -3.58 4.87 -20.51
CA PRO A 225 -4.07 3.50 -20.35
C PRO A 225 -3.69 2.89 -19.00
N SER A 226 -2.44 3.09 -18.56
CA SER A 226 -1.97 2.63 -17.25
C SER A 226 -2.82 3.23 -16.11
N ALA A 227 -3.11 4.53 -16.18
CA ALA A 227 -3.91 5.22 -15.18
C ALA A 227 -5.34 4.67 -15.11
N VAL A 228 -6.02 4.52 -16.26
CA VAL A 228 -7.40 4.01 -16.31
C VAL A 228 -7.47 2.58 -15.79
N ILE A 229 -6.56 1.70 -16.22
CA ILE A 229 -6.53 0.29 -15.79
C ILE A 229 -6.30 0.21 -14.29
N VAL A 230 -5.26 0.87 -13.77
CA VAL A 230 -4.89 0.75 -12.35
C VAL A 230 -5.93 1.42 -11.45
N CYS A 231 -6.47 2.59 -11.83
CA CYS A 231 -7.56 3.21 -11.09
C CYS A 231 -8.84 2.36 -11.13
N GLY A 232 -9.15 1.71 -12.26
CA GLY A 232 -10.27 0.76 -12.36
C GLY A 232 -10.09 -0.46 -11.46
N CYS A 233 -8.88 -1.04 -11.43
CA CYS A 233 -8.53 -2.14 -10.53
C CYS A 233 -8.62 -1.72 -9.05
N ALA A 234 -8.17 -0.51 -8.73
CA ALA A 234 -8.22 0.07 -7.39
C ALA A 234 -9.63 0.02 -6.79
N ALA A 235 -10.65 0.23 -7.62
CA ALA A 235 -12.05 0.19 -7.19
C ALA A 235 -12.35 -1.12 -6.47
N ILE A 236 -11.90 -2.25 -7.02
CA ILE A 236 -12.15 -3.60 -6.49
C ILE A 236 -11.15 -3.92 -5.37
N LEU A 237 -9.85 -3.70 -5.62
CA LEU A 237 -8.77 -4.06 -4.69
C LEU A 237 -8.89 -3.35 -3.33
N TRP A 238 -9.46 -2.14 -3.29
CA TRP A 238 -9.63 -1.38 -2.05
C TRP A 238 -10.87 -1.77 -1.22
N GLN A 239 -11.80 -2.58 -1.74
CA GLN A 239 -13.08 -2.87 -1.08
C GLN A 239 -13.03 -3.86 0.11
N LYS A 240 -11.86 -4.32 0.54
CA LYS A 240 -11.63 -5.18 1.72
C LYS A 240 -12.40 -6.52 1.74
N LYS A 241 -11.71 -7.57 1.26
CA LYS A 241 -11.44 -8.83 1.98
C LYS A 241 -10.14 -9.33 1.34
N VAL A 242 -9.06 -9.46 2.12
CA VAL A 242 -7.77 -9.96 1.60
C VAL A 242 -8.06 -11.33 1.00
N PRO A 243 -7.53 -11.67 -0.19
CA PRO A 243 -7.75 -12.99 -0.76
C PRO A 243 -7.31 -14.04 0.25
N ASN A 244 -8.21 -14.95 0.59
CA ASN A 244 -7.92 -16.00 1.55
C ASN A 244 -6.87 -16.92 0.93
N MET A 245 -5.66 -16.95 1.51
CA MET A 245 -4.52 -17.68 0.93
C MET A 245 -4.73 -19.21 0.94
N LYS A 246 -5.72 -19.69 1.71
CA LYS A 246 -6.09 -21.11 1.83
C LYS A 246 -6.80 -21.66 0.56
N VAL A 247 -7.15 -20.83 -0.43
CA VAL A 247 -7.85 -21.29 -1.64
C VAL A 247 -6.89 -22.00 -2.60
N LYS A 248 -7.26 -23.21 -3.06
CA LYS A 248 -6.46 -24.07 -3.97
C LYS A 248 -5.95 -23.35 -5.22
N HIS A 249 -6.71 -22.39 -5.75
CA HIS A 249 -6.36 -21.65 -6.97
C HIS A 249 -5.33 -20.53 -6.77
N PHE A 250 -4.95 -20.21 -5.52
CA PHE A 250 -3.95 -19.18 -5.23
C PHE A 250 -2.58 -19.48 -5.85
N GLN A 251 -2.23 -20.76 -6.00
CA GLN A 251 -0.99 -21.17 -6.68
C GLN A 251 -0.90 -20.67 -8.13
N VAL A 252 -2.03 -20.65 -8.85
CA VAL A 252 -2.06 -20.17 -10.25
C VAL A 252 -1.78 -18.68 -10.30
N LEU A 253 -2.36 -17.88 -9.39
CA LEU A 253 -2.06 -16.46 -9.28
C LEU A 253 -0.57 -16.23 -9.00
N MET A 254 0.00 -16.99 -8.07
CA MET A 254 1.43 -16.89 -7.71
C MET A 254 2.35 -17.21 -8.89
N TYR A 255 2.09 -18.29 -9.64
CA TYR A 255 2.86 -18.60 -10.84
C TYR A 255 2.71 -17.52 -11.91
N GLY A 256 1.51 -16.95 -12.08
CA GLY A 256 1.26 -15.85 -13.01
C GLY A 256 2.06 -14.59 -12.66
N LEU A 257 2.02 -14.17 -11.39
CA LEU A 257 2.80 -13.03 -10.89
C LEU A 257 4.31 -13.28 -10.95
N TYR A 258 4.76 -14.51 -10.66
CA TYR A 258 6.16 -14.88 -10.76
C TYR A 258 6.67 -14.79 -12.21
N MET A 259 5.93 -15.36 -13.16
CA MET A 259 6.26 -15.26 -14.59
C MET A 259 6.29 -13.81 -15.06
N LEU A 260 5.33 -12.99 -14.62
CA LEU A 260 5.28 -11.56 -14.94
C LEU A 260 6.48 -10.80 -14.37
N SER A 261 6.93 -11.15 -13.16
CA SER A 261 8.15 -10.60 -12.55
C SER A 261 9.40 -10.96 -13.36
N CYS A 262 9.54 -12.22 -13.79
CA CYS A 262 10.64 -12.64 -14.67
C CYS A 262 10.61 -11.86 -16.00
N LEU A 263 9.43 -11.66 -16.60
CA LEU A 263 9.28 -10.86 -17.81
C LEU A 263 9.69 -9.40 -17.57
N VAL A 264 9.31 -8.80 -16.44
CA VAL A 264 9.75 -7.45 -16.05
C VAL A 264 11.26 -7.38 -15.97
N LEU A 265 11.93 -8.34 -15.33
CA LEU A 265 13.40 -8.33 -15.19
C LEU A 265 14.12 -8.40 -16.55
N VAL A 266 13.67 -9.30 -17.43
CA VAL A 266 14.24 -9.43 -18.78
C VAL A 266 13.95 -8.19 -19.61
N TYR A 267 12.71 -7.69 -19.57
CA TYR A 267 12.26 -6.62 -20.46
C TYR A 267 12.66 -5.22 -19.99
N ALA A 268 12.77 -4.99 -18.69
CA ALA A 268 13.26 -3.71 -18.14
C ALA A 268 14.67 -3.39 -18.64
N SER A 269 15.47 -4.43 -18.92
CA SER A 269 16.81 -4.29 -19.48
C SER A 269 16.81 -3.84 -20.95
N TRP A 270 15.69 -4.05 -21.65
CA TRP A 270 15.53 -3.72 -23.06
C TRP A 270 14.78 -2.40 -23.27
N SER A 271 13.72 -2.16 -22.49
CA SER A 271 12.92 -0.93 -22.57
C SER A 271 12.19 -0.69 -21.26
N THR A 272 12.73 0.23 -20.46
CA THR A 272 12.14 0.62 -19.16
C THR A 272 10.75 1.25 -19.33
N TYR A 273 10.54 2.00 -20.42
CA TYR A 273 9.28 2.70 -20.66
C TYR A 273 8.06 1.77 -20.77
N ARG A 274 8.26 0.56 -21.30
CA ARG A 274 7.17 -0.43 -21.45
C ARG A 274 6.98 -1.30 -20.22
N THR A 275 7.86 -1.21 -19.24
CA THR A 275 7.75 -1.96 -17.98
C THR A 275 6.43 -1.69 -17.28
N GLY A 276 5.86 -0.48 -17.45
CA GLY A 276 4.54 -0.12 -16.92
C GLY A 276 3.41 -1.02 -17.40
N VAL A 277 3.53 -1.64 -18.59
CA VAL A 277 2.55 -2.59 -19.12
C VAL A 277 2.44 -3.82 -18.24
N PHE A 278 3.58 -4.40 -17.88
CA PHE A 278 3.59 -5.57 -17.02
C PHE A 278 3.08 -5.23 -15.62
N ILE A 279 3.41 -4.06 -15.08
CA ILE A 279 2.93 -3.66 -13.75
C ILE A 279 1.40 -3.58 -13.71
N HIS A 280 0.75 -2.93 -14.67
CA HIS A 280 -0.72 -2.87 -14.66
C HIS A 280 -1.38 -4.21 -15.01
N MET A 281 -0.72 -5.07 -15.80
CA MET A 281 -1.18 -6.46 -16.02
C MET A 281 -1.22 -7.26 -14.72
N SER A 282 -0.29 -7.06 -13.80
CA SER A 282 -0.39 -7.66 -12.44
C SER A 282 -1.59 -7.14 -11.67
N PHE A 283 -1.90 -5.84 -11.75
CA PHE A 283 -3.12 -5.28 -11.13
C PHE A 283 -4.37 -5.95 -11.69
N ILE A 284 -4.47 -6.11 -13.02
CA ILE A 284 -5.57 -6.83 -13.66
C ILE A 284 -5.64 -8.28 -13.15
N LEU A 285 -4.51 -8.98 -13.12
CA LEU A 285 -4.47 -10.38 -12.71
C LEU A 285 -4.94 -10.58 -11.27
N VAL A 286 -4.42 -9.76 -10.33
CA VAL A 286 -4.84 -9.79 -8.92
C VAL A 286 -6.32 -9.42 -8.79
N THR A 287 -6.79 -8.43 -9.55
CA THR A 287 -8.19 -7.98 -9.51
C THR A 287 -9.14 -9.04 -10.03
N VAL A 288 -8.84 -9.65 -11.18
CA VAL A 288 -9.64 -10.73 -11.76
C VAL A 288 -9.69 -11.91 -10.80
N PHE A 289 -8.55 -12.29 -10.22
CA PHE A 289 -8.50 -13.35 -9.23
C PHE A 289 -9.36 -13.04 -8.00
N GLN A 290 -9.28 -11.82 -7.46
CA GLN A 290 -10.09 -11.40 -6.32
C GLN A 290 -11.59 -11.39 -6.66
N SER A 291 -11.97 -10.92 -7.85
CA SER A 291 -13.36 -10.94 -8.31
C SER A 291 -13.93 -12.35 -8.42
N ILE A 292 -13.15 -13.30 -8.95
CA ILE A 292 -13.57 -14.72 -9.07
C ILE A 292 -13.70 -15.36 -7.68
N LEU A 293 -12.79 -15.05 -6.74
CA LEU A 293 -12.85 -15.61 -5.39
C LEU A 293 -14.06 -15.11 -4.60
N VAL A 294 -14.43 -13.84 -4.75
CA VAL A 294 -15.59 -13.26 -4.06
C VAL A 294 -16.88 -14.00 -4.45
N GLU A 295 -17.03 -14.37 -5.72
CA GLU A 295 -18.22 -15.07 -6.23
C GLU A 295 -18.36 -16.49 -5.65
N HIS A 296 -17.25 -17.17 -5.38
CA HIS A 296 -17.25 -18.54 -4.84
C HIS A 296 -17.45 -18.64 -3.32
N SER A 297 -17.32 -17.53 -2.57
CA SER A 297 -17.44 -17.51 -1.09
C SER A 297 -18.88 -17.32 -0.55
N SER A 298 -19.90 -17.81 -1.25
CA SER A 298 -21.33 -17.71 -0.87
C SER A 298 -21.82 -19.00 -0.20
N PRO A 299 -22.91 -18.99 0.59
CA PRO A 299 -23.24 -18.27 1.82
C PRO A 299 -23.15 -19.17 3.08
N GLU A 300 -22.69 -20.42 2.95
CA GLU A 300 -22.68 -21.38 4.07
C GLU A 300 -21.71 -20.98 5.20
N ASP A 301 -20.67 -20.21 4.89
CA ASP A 301 -19.72 -19.69 5.88
C ASP A 301 -20.25 -18.46 6.66
N ASN A 302 -21.32 -17.79 6.20
CA ASN A 302 -21.91 -16.65 6.93
C ASN A 302 -22.90 -17.10 8.02
N LEU A 303 -23.36 -18.36 7.99
CA LEU A 303 -24.24 -18.92 9.02
C LEU A 303 -23.53 -19.13 10.37
N GLY A 304 -22.19 -19.11 10.41
CA GLY A 304 -21.42 -19.21 11.65
C GLY A 304 -20.92 -17.89 12.23
N LEU A 305 -20.93 -16.79 11.46
CA LEU A 305 -20.39 -15.50 11.92
C LEU A 305 -21.47 -14.60 12.59
N ASP A 306 -22.72 -14.70 12.15
CA ASP A 306 -23.84 -13.98 12.78
C ASP A 306 -24.21 -14.59 14.16
N GLU A 307 -23.91 -15.87 14.42
CA GLU A 307 -23.99 -16.45 15.76
C GLU A 307 -22.85 -15.97 16.67
N ALA A 308 -21.62 -15.82 16.16
CA ALA A 308 -20.48 -15.36 16.94
C ALA A 308 -20.57 -13.88 17.35
N ILE A 309 -21.05 -13.01 16.46
CA ILE A 309 -21.28 -11.58 16.78
C ILE A 309 -22.45 -11.44 17.77
N GLY A 310 -23.45 -12.33 17.69
CA GLY A 310 -24.56 -12.38 18.64
C GLY A 310 -24.16 -12.83 20.06
N ASP A 311 -23.01 -13.47 20.22
CA ASP A 311 -22.50 -13.91 21.52
C ASP A 311 -21.47 -12.92 22.10
N GLU A 312 -20.66 -12.25 21.28
CA GLU A 312 -19.82 -11.12 21.74
C GLU A 312 -20.65 -9.90 22.19
N GLU A 313 -21.73 -9.55 21.46
CA GLU A 313 -22.63 -8.44 21.87
C GLU A 313 -23.47 -8.79 23.12
N LYS A 314 -23.60 -10.09 23.45
CA LYS A 314 -24.20 -10.54 24.71
C LYS A 314 -23.20 -10.51 25.85
N GLU A 315 -21.94 -10.92 25.64
CA GLU A 315 -20.91 -10.84 26.68
C GLU A 315 -20.60 -9.38 27.04
N GLU A 316 -20.53 -8.46 26.08
CA GLU A 316 -20.28 -7.05 26.36
C GLU A 316 -21.43 -6.40 27.16
N LYS A 317 -22.69 -6.76 26.87
CA LYS A 317 -23.85 -6.34 27.67
C LYS A 317 -23.90 -6.99 29.05
N GLN A 318 -23.47 -8.24 29.18
CA GLN A 318 -23.42 -8.92 30.48
C GLN A 318 -22.37 -8.31 31.40
N VAL A 319 -21.20 -7.93 30.85
CA VAL A 319 -20.15 -7.25 31.61
C VAL A 319 -20.57 -5.84 32.01
N GLU A 320 -21.26 -5.09 31.14
CA GLU A 320 -21.76 -3.74 31.47
C GLU A 320 -22.85 -3.79 32.57
N GLU A 321 -23.76 -4.76 32.52
CA GLU A 321 -24.81 -4.95 33.53
C GLU A 321 -24.25 -5.45 34.88
N GLU A 322 -23.21 -6.29 34.87
CA GLU A 322 -22.53 -6.75 36.08
C GLU A 322 -21.71 -5.63 36.74
N THR A 323 -21.10 -4.75 35.94
CA THR A 323 -20.37 -3.57 36.43
C THR A 323 -21.32 -2.52 37.06
N GLU A 324 -22.50 -2.31 36.47
CA GLU A 324 -23.51 -1.39 37.01
C GLU A 324 -24.15 -1.93 38.31
N SER A 325 -24.25 -3.25 38.45
CA SER A 325 -24.74 -3.89 39.70
C SER A 325 -23.76 -3.74 40.87
N LEU A 326 -22.44 -3.80 40.60
CA LEU A 326 -21.38 -3.65 41.61
C LEU A 326 -21.20 -2.21 42.09
N GLU A 327 -21.55 -1.20 41.28
CA GLU A 327 -21.55 0.20 41.72
C GLU A 327 -22.75 0.55 42.59
N LYS A 328 -23.90 -0.12 42.43
CA LYS A 328 -25.06 0.11 43.31
C LYS A 328 -24.85 -0.41 44.73
N ASP A 329 -24.15 -1.53 44.91
CA ASP A 329 -23.92 -2.10 46.25
C ASP A 329 -22.89 -1.32 47.09
N LYS A 330 -22.09 -0.42 46.49
CA LYS A 330 -21.15 0.42 47.25
C LYS A 330 -21.77 1.67 47.89
N ASN A 331 -22.98 2.08 47.48
CA ASN A 331 -23.59 3.31 47.97
C ASN A 331 -24.53 3.12 49.17
N ASP A 332 -24.82 1.89 49.59
CA ASP A 332 -25.73 1.59 50.71
C ASP A 332 -25.04 1.10 51.99
N SER A 333 -23.75 1.41 52.19
CA SER A 333 -23.07 1.15 53.48
C SER A 333 -22.99 2.42 54.35
N PRO A 334 -23.85 2.58 55.38
CA PRO A 334 -23.74 3.68 56.33
C PRO A 334 -22.80 3.29 57.49
N GLY A 335 -21.65 3.95 57.57
CA GLY A 335 -20.75 3.90 58.75
C GLY A 335 -19.41 4.55 58.43
N ASN A 336 -19.21 5.85 58.60
CA ASN A 336 -19.02 6.54 59.88
C ASN A 336 -17.99 5.88 60.81
N ILE A 337 -16.68 6.11 60.58
CA ILE A 337 -15.69 6.18 61.65
C ILE A 337 -14.69 7.31 61.33
N ASN A 338 -14.67 8.30 62.22
CA ASN A 338 -13.64 9.33 62.33
C ASN A 338 -12.27 8.69 62.59
N GLU A 339 -11.26 9.02 61.78
CA GLU A 339 -9.85 8.96 62.23
C GLU A 339 -9.17 10.29 61.95
N THR A 340 -9.24 11.14 62.98
CA THR A 340 -8.33 12.24 63.23
C THR A 340 -7.06 11.68 63.87
N SER A 341 -5.96 12.43 63.75
CA SER A 341 -4.72 12.32 64.53
C SER A 341 -3.73 11.25 64.07
N TYR A 342 -2.64 11.69 63.44
CA TYR A 342 -1.25 11.51 63.90
C TYR A 342 -0.32 11.66 62.69
N LEU A 343 0.36 12.80 62.59
CA LEU A 343 1.74 12.94 62.12
C LEU A 343 2.11 14.42 62.19
N ASP A 344 2.32 14.86 63.41
CA ASP A 344 3.13 16.03 63.71
C ASP A 344 4.29 15.53 64.57
N LYS A 345 5.48 16.08 64.33
CA LYS A 345 6.82 15.76 64.90
C LYS A 345 7.65 14.70 64.16
N GLU A 346 8.48 15.18 63.23
CA GLU A 346 9.94 14.96 63.34
C GLU A 346 10.69 15.89 62.37
N LYS A 347 11.16 17.03 62.88
CA LYS A 347 12.31 17.76 62.32
C LYS A 347 12.93 18.65 63.40
N VAL A 348 13.77 18.02 64.22
CA VAL A 348 14.84 18.66 64.97
C VAL A 348 16.05 17.74 64.82
N GLU A 349 16.94 18.09 63.89
CA GLU A 349 18.40 18.20 64.05
C GLU A 349 19.06 18.56 62.72
#